data_AF-A0A1G7D2S6-F1
#
_entry.id   AF-A0A1G7D2S6-F1
#
_cell.length_a   1.000
_cell.length_b   1.000
_cell.length_c   1.000
_cell.angle_alpha   90.00
_cell.angle_beta   90.00
_cell.angle_gamma   90.00
#
_symmetry.space_group_name_H-M   'P 1'
#
loop_
_entity.id
_entity.type
_entity.pdbx_description
1 polymer ?
#
loop_
_entity_poly.entity_id
_entity_poly.type
_entity_poly.pdbx_seq_one_letter_code
_entity_poly.pdbx_strand_id
1 'polypeptide(L)'
;MSKQKTVTIETEEYVLQHPGARALMRLYDAALKADGGWKLEASMDFFLQHVIVSPRLSWEGLEEKTDLMTPLWLECARFLGMVDTPLESESSDV
;
A
#
# COMPACT_ATOMS: atom_id res chain seq x y z
N MET A 1 -7.69 17.07 -6.01
CA MET A 1 -7.66 15.98 -7.02
C MET A 1 -7.33 14.69 -6.29
N SER A 2 -8.29 13.76 -6.15
CA SER A 2 -7.97 12.41 -5.65
C SER A 2 -7.06 11.76 -6.69
N LYS A 3 -5.78 11.61 -6.36
CA LYS A 3 -4.87 10.80 -7.17
C LYS A 3 -5.32 9.35 -6.99
N GLN A 4 -5.70 8.70 -8.08
CA GLN A 4 -5.90 7.26 -8.14
C GLN A 4 -4.84 6.65 -9.05
N LYS A 5 -4.41 5.43 -8.74
CA LYS A 5 -3.45 4.68 -9.54
C LYS A 5 -3.88 3.22 -9.57
N THR A 6 -3.95 2.65 -10.77
CA THR A 6 -4.07 1.21 -10.94
C THR A 6 -2.68 0.60 -10.88
N VAL A 7 -2.53 -0.47 -10.10
CA VAL A 7 -1.29 -1.25 -9.98
C VAL A 7 -1.62 -2.71 -10.20
N THR A 8 -0.76 -3.41 -10.93
CA THR A 8 -0.85 -4.87 -11.09
C THR A 8 0.19 -5.49 -10.19
N ILE A 9 -0.25 -6.37 -9.30
CA ILE A 9 0.63 -7.10 -8.38
C ILE A 9 0.46 -8.57 -8.70
N GLU A 10 1.55 -9.19 -9.13
CA GLU A 10 1.57 -10.51 -9.76
C GLU A 10 0.62 -10.57 -10.96
N THR A 11 -0.60 -11.08 -10.76
CA THR A 11 -1.62 -11.26 -11.80
C THR A 11 -2.95 -10.55 -11.45
N GLU A 12 -3.00 -9.83 -10.33
CA GLU A 12 -4.19 -9.16 -9.83
C GLU A 12 -4.09 -7.64 -9.97
N GLU A 13 -5.18 -7.01 -10.39
CA GLU A 13 -5.27 -5.57 -10.56
C GLU A 13 -5.89 -4.92 -9.32
N TYR A 14 -5.18 -3.92 -8.78
CA TYR A 14 -5.60 -3.13 -7.63
C TYR A 14 -5.70 -1.65 -7.99
N VAL A 15 -6.73 -0.99 -7.48
CA VAL A 15 -6.91 0.45 -7.58
C VAL A 15 -6.60 1.07 -6.23
N LEU A 16 -5.57 1.92 -6.22
CA LEU A 16 -5.13 2.68 -5.07
C LEU A 16 -5.65 4.11 -5.17
N GLN A 17 -6.08 4.68 -4.06
CA GLN A 17 -6.52 6.06 -3.94
C GLN A 17 -5.82 6.76 -2.79
N HIS A 18 -5.38 8.00 -3.01
CA HIS A 18 -4.80 8.79 -1.93
C HIS A 18 -5.89 9.13 -0.88
N PRO A 19 -5.68 8.80 0.41
CA PRO A 19 -6.73 8.91 1.44
C PRO A 19 -6.96 10.35 1.91
N GLY A 20 -6.10 11.28 1.48
CA GLY A 20 -6.11 12.70 1.84
C GLY A 20 -5.17 13.00 3.01
N ALA A 21 -4.79 14.27 3.15
CA ALA A 21 -3.74 14.69 4.09
C ALA A 21 -4.06 14.33 5.55
N ARG A 22 -5.32 14.49 5.98
CA ARG A 22 -5.75 14.19 7.35
C ARG A 22 -5.67 12.70 7.68
N ALA A 23 -6.09 11.85 6.75
CA ALA A 23 -6.02 10.41 6.95
C ALA A 23 -4.55 9.95 6.93
N LEU A 24 -3.74 10.50 6.03
CA LEU A 24 -2.30 10.22 5.98
C LEU A 24 -1.58 10.63 7.28
N MET A 25 -1.91 11.77 7.88
CA MET A 25 -1.39 12.15 9.21
C MET A 25 -1.73 11.11 10.29
N ARG A 26 -2.96 10.58 10.29
CA ARG A 26 -3.35 9.51 11.24
C ARG A 26 -2.54 8.23 11.05
N LEU A 27 -2.18 7.91 9.80
CA LEU A 27 -1.29 6.79 9.52
C LEU A 27 0.10 7.02 10.16
N TYR A 28 0.68 8.21 10.00
CA TYR A 28 1.95 8.53 10.66
C TYR A 28 1.84 8.40 12.18
N ASP A 29 0.79 8.96 12.80
CA ASP A 29 0.61 8.89 14.26
C ASP A 29 0.45 7.45 14.78
N ALA A 30 -0.25 6.59 14.04
CA ALA A 30 -0.55 5.23 14.49
C ALA A 30 0.56 4.23 14.16
N ALA A 31 1.12 4.32 12.95
CA ALA A 31 1.97 3.29 12.36
C ALA A 31 3.46 3.64 12.31
N LEU A 32 3.85 4.91 12.40
CA LEU A 32 5.27 5.27 12.46
C LEU A 32 5.82 4.95 13.86
N LYS A 33 6.95 4.24 13.90
CA LYS A 33 7.69 3.95 15.14
C LYS A 33 8.71 5.06 15.40
N ALA A 34 9.16 5.16 16.65
CA ALA A 34 10.16 6.15 17.05
C ALA A 34 11.52 5.98 16.36
N ASP A 35 11.82 4.77 15.86
CA ASP A 35 13.04 4.43 15.12
C ASP A 35 12.94 4.76 13.61
N GLY A 36 11.83 5.34 13.16
CA GLY A 36 11.56 5.63 11.75
C GLY A 36 11.06 4.43 10.95
N GLY A 37 10.91 3.26 11.58
CA GLY A 37 10.29 2.08 10.98
C GLY A 37 8.76 2.15 10.99
N TRP A 38 8.13 1.23 10.26
CA TRP A 38 6.67 1.12 10.19
C TRP A 38 6.15 -0.08 10.98
N LYS A 39 5.01 0.09 11.66
CA LYS A 39 4.21 -1.02 12.19
C LYS A 39 3.41 -1.60 11.03
N LEU A 40 3.87 -2.74 10.51
CA LEU A 40 3.32 -3.35 9.29
C LEU A 40 1.83 -3.64 9.40
N GLU A 41 1.37 -4.21 10.51
CA GLU A 41 -0.04 -4.52 10.72
C GLU A 41 -0.92 -3.26 10.72
N ALA A 42 -0.57 -2.25 11.53
CA ALA A 42 -1.32 -1.00 11.60
C ALA A 42 -1.32 -0.20 10.29
N SER A 43 -0.22 -0.25 9.54
CA SER A 43 -0.14 0.41 8.23
C SER A 43 -0.92 -0.35 7.16
N MET A 44 -0.87 -1.69 7.17
CA MET A 44 -1.69 -2.51 6.28
C MET A 44 -3.19 -2.30 6.54
N ASP A 45 -3.63 -2.29 7.81
CA ASP A 45 -5.03 -2.05 8.16
C ASP A 45 -5.54 -0.71 7.59
N PHE A 46 -4.72 0.34 7.72
CA PHE A 46 -5.01 1.63 7.13
C PHE A 46 -5.08 1.57 5.59
N PHE A 47 -4.19 0.81 4.94
CA PHE A 47 -4.21 0.65 3.48
C PHE A 47 -5.49 -0.02 2.99
N LEU A 48 -5.92 -1.09 3.66
CA LEU A 48 -7.17 -1.80 3.34
C LEU A 48 -8.40 -0.90 3.49
N GLN A 49 -8.42 -0.03 4.51
CA GLN A 49 -9.57 0.84 4.79
C GLN A 49 -9.63 2.09 3.92
N HIS A 50 -8.48 2.64 3.55
CA HIS A 50 -8.41 4.01 3.02
C HIS A 50 -7.68 4.16 1.69
N VAL A 51 -6.86 3.18 1.30
CA VAL A 51 -6.00 3.28 0.12
C VAL A 51 -6.45 2.33 -0.98
N ILE A 52 -6.66 1.05 -0.67
CA ILE A 52 -7.08 0.03 -1.64
C ILE A 52 -8.60 0.12 -1.81
N VAL A 53 -9.05 0.60 -2.98
CA VAL A 53 -10.48 0.81 -3.24
C VAL A 53 -11.12 -0.26 -4.12
N SER A 54 -10.32 -1.01 -4.88
CA SER A 54 -10.79 -2.14 -5.70
C SER A 54 -9.67 -3.14 -6.00
N PRO A 55 -9.90 -4.47 -5.89
CA PRO A 55 -10.99 -5.05 -5.11
C PRO A 55 -10.88 -4.59 -3.64
N ARG A 56 -12.02 -4.46 -2.96
CA ARG A 56 -11.99 -4.18 -1.52
C ARG A 56 -11.50 -5.44 -0.80
N LEU A 57 -10.32 -5.36 -0.22
CA LEU A 57 -9.73 -6.44 0.55
C LEU A 57 -10.01 -6.27 2.04
N SER A 58 -10.08 -7.41 2.74
CA SER A 58 -10.07 -7.53 4.20
C SER A 58 -8.87 -8.36 4.63
N TRP A 59 -8.60 -8.41 5.94
CA TRP A 59 -7.58 -9.29 6.51
C TRP A 59 -7.80 -10.76 6.13
N GLU A 60 -9.05 -11.23 6.18
CA GLU A 60 -9.42 -12.60 5.78
C GLU A 60 -9.02 -12.90 4.32
N GLY A 61 -9.25 -11.95 3.40
CA GLY A 61 -8.86 -12.11 2.00
C GLY A 61 -7.34 -12.05 1.76
N LEU A 62 -6.58 -11.48 2.69
CA LEU A 62 -5.11 -11.49 2.66
C LEU A 62 -4.52 -12.74 3.29
N GLU A 63 -5.18 -13.36 4.27
CA GLU A 63 -4.73 -14.62 4.87
C GLU A 63 -4.67 -15.75 3.84
N GLU A 64 -5.57 -15.74 2.86
CA GLU A 64 -5.53 -16.67 1.72
C GLU A 64 -4.43 -16.34 0.70
N LYS A 65 -3.83 -15.15 0.79
CA LYS A 65 -2.86 -14.58 -0.16
C LYS A 65 -1.65 -13.97 0.57
N THR A 66 -1.06 -14.72 1.49
CA THR A 66 0.06 -14.25 2.32
C THR A 66 1.24 -13.73 1.49
N ASP A 67 1.47 -14.33 0.32
CA ASP A 67 2.54 -13.94 -0.60
C ASP A 67 2.33 -12.52 -1.17
N LEU A 68 1.07 -12.07 -1.27
CA LEU A 68 0.73 -10.73 -1.74
C LEU A 68 0.87 -9.64 -0.66
N MET A 69 0.91 -10.00 0.63
CA MET A 69 0.87 -9.01 1.71
C MET A 69 2.04 -8.03 1.64
N THR A 70 3.26 -8.54 1.46
CA THR A 70 4.48 -7.70 1.38
C THR A 70 4.52 -6.83 0.13
N PRO A 71 4.31 -7.36 -1.10
CA PRO A 71 4.33 -6.52 -2.30
C PRO A 71 3.17 -5.50 -2.34
N LEU A 72 1.98 -5.86 -1.87
CA LEU A 72 0.85 -4.93 -1.77
C LEU A 72 1.12 -3.80 -0.78
N TRP A 73 1.73 -4.12 0.37
CA TRP A 73 2.15 -3.12 1.33
C TRP A 73 3.15 -2.13 0.73
N LEU A 74 4.17 -2.64 0.02
CA LEU A 74 5.21 -1.84 -0.62
C LEU A 74 4.64 -0.91 -1.70
N GLU A 75 3.73 -1.40 -2.55
CA GLU A 75 3.07 -0.58 -3.57
C GLU A 75 2.21 0.52 -2.96
N CYS A 76 1.48 0.23 -1.88
CA CYS A 76 0.72 1.24 -1.14
C CYS A 76 1.65 2.30 -0.52
N ALA A 77 2.73 1.85 0.13
CA ALA A 77 3.72 2.74 0.74
C ALA A 77 4.41 3.63 -0.32
N ARG A 78 4.80 3.09 -1.47
CA ARG A 78 5.36 3.85 -2.59
C ARG A 78 4.36 4.85 -3.17
N PHE A 79 3.12 4.41 -3.37
CA PHE A 79 2.06 5.28 -3.90
C PHE A 79 1.82 6.51 -3.01
N LEU A 80 1.94 6.34 -1.69
CA LEU A 80 1.85 7.43 -0.71
C LEU A 80 3.17 8.20 -0.50
N GLY A 81 4.26 7.82 -1.17
CA GLY A 81 5.57 8.44 -1.01
C GLY A 81 6.24 8.15 0.34
N MET A 82 5.86 7.06 1.01
CA MET A 82 6.42 6.65 2.31
C MET A 82 7.74 5.90 2.18
N VAL A 83 8.03 5.35 1.00
CA VAL A 83 9.23 4.57 0.68
C VAL A 83 9.72 5.00 -0.70
N ASP A 84 10.98 5.42 -0.78
CA ASP A 84 11.62 5.90 -2.02
C ASP A 84 12.24 4.78 -2.87
N THR A 85 12.17 3.53 -2.43
CA THR A 85 12.83 2.43 -3.13
C THR A 85 12.05 2.05 -4.40
N PRO A 86 12.62 2.22 -5.61
CA PRO A 86 12.09 1.60 -6.80
C PRO A 86 12.21 0.09 -6.63
N LEU A 87 11.09 -0.64 -6.78
CA LEU A 87 11.17 -2.04 -7.15
C LEU A 87 11.58 -1.98 -8.60
N GLU A 88 12.79 -2.44 -8.92
CA GLU A 88 13.23 -2.60 -10.30
C GLU A 88 12.15 -3.39 -11.03
N SER A 89 11.35 -2.70 -11.82
CA SER A 89 10.70 -3.33 -12.96
C SER A 89 11.81 -3.46 -13.98
N GLU A 90 12.61 -4.53 -13.88
CA GLU A 90 13.36 -4.99 -15.04
C GLU A 90 12.33 -5.42 -16.09
N SER A 91 11.96 -4.45 -16.92
CA SER A 91 11.43 -4.69 -18.25
C SER A 91 12.37 -3.94 -19.19
N SER A 92 13.59 -4.47 -19.31
CA SER A 92 14.56 -4.09 -20.32
C SER A 92 14.09 -4.67 -21.67
N ASP A 93 13.24 -3.93 -22.37
CA ASP A 93 12.99 -4.12 -23.78
C ASP A 93 13.28 -2.79 -24.49
N VAL A 94 14.55 -2.55 -24.81
CA VAL A 94 15.04 -2.00 -26.09
C VAL A 94 16.50 -2.45 -26.31
#